data_AF-A0ABD4Z5W9-F1
#
_entry.id   AF-A0ABD4Z5W9-F1
#
_cell.length_a   1.000
_cell.length_b   1.000
_cell.length_c   1.000
_cell.angle_alpha   90.00
_cell.angle_beta   90.00
_cell.angle_gamma   90.00
#
_symmetry.space_group_name_H-M   'P 1'
#
loop_
_entity.id
_entity.type
_entity.pdbx_description
1 polymer ?
#
loop_
_entity_poly.entity_id
_entity_poly.type
_entity_poly.pdbx_seq_one_letter_code
_entity_poly.pdbx_strand_id
1 'polypeptide(L)'
;MSKAFGIGYNPVEVAKTVEKIVATEIDGEVARKYFGFASTKFYGGSATGYVTGCNLSCAYCWSWKANKTFIGSFYKPSVVAQKLTQIALSKKHVYIRLSGGEPTLVINHLLQVLDYVKAFGRSREMLFILETNGIMIGYDKLIAKKLSEYSFVIARVSVKGCSEEEFYMITGAEKSFFNLQLQAVKNLVDNGVKTIVVVMLSFCNKESFSQLIEKLTAIDTAMASNIELEYVKLYPNVLKRLCKKDLKPWIAIDPIKKEVVKLDEFNKLCRNRA
;
A
#
# COMPACT_ATOMS: atom_id res chain seq x y z
N MET A 1 -0.73 -12.67 30.65
CA MET A 1 -1.04 -13.91 29.91
C MET A 1 -0.85 -13.64 28.43
N SER A 2 0.24 -14.12 27.83
CA SER A 2 0.49 -13.98 26.40
C SER A 2 -0.54 -14.83 25.64
N LYS A 3 -1.40 -14.19 24.84
CA LYS A 3 -2.17 -14.91 23.83
C LYS A 3 -1.15 -15.61 22.93
N ALA A 4 -1.20 -16.93 22.84
CA ALA A 4 -0.45 -17.67 21.83
C ALA A 4 -0.91 -17.15 20.46
N PHE A 5 -0.07 -16.36 19.79
CA PHE A 5 -0.33 -15.90 18.44
C PHE A 5 -0.18 -17.10 17.51
N GLY A 6 -1.19 -17.36 16.67
CA GLY A 6 -1.18 -18.47 15.72
C GLY A 6 -0.07 -18.35 14.67
N ILE A 7 0.20 -19.45 13.95
CA ILE A 7 1.12 -19.45 12.81
C ILE A 7 0.49 -18.57 11.72
N GLY A 8 1.08 -17.40 11.46
CA GLY A 8 0.59 -16.47 10.43
C GLY A 8 0.74 -17.06 9.02
N TYR A 9 0.03 -16.50 8.04
CA TYR A 9 0.19 -16.94 6.65
C TYR A 9 1.44 -16.32 6.01
N ASN A 10 2.00 -17.01 5.02
CA ASN A 10 3.10 -16.50 4.20
C ASN A 10 2.57 -15.56 3.09
N PRO A 11 2.82 -14.23 3.16
CA PRO A 11 2.32 -13.28 2.17
C PRO A 11 3.03 -13.37 0.81
N VAL A 12 4.18 -14.02 0.69
CA VAL A 12 4.83 -14.27 -0.61
C VAL A 12 4.10 -15.39 -1.37
N GLU A 13 3.65 -16.43 -0.67
CA GLU A 13 2.83 -17.49 -1.31
C GLU A 13 1.43 -16.98 -1.67
N VAL A 14 0.84 -16.11 -0.82
CA VAL A 14 -0.40 -15.41 -1.16
C VAL A 14 -0.19 -14.53 -2.39
N ALA A 15 0.95 -13.83 -2.50
CA ALA A 15 1.27 -13.02 -3.67
C ALA A 15 1.22 -13.83 -4.97
N LYS A 16 1.90 -14.99 -5.02
CA LYS A 16 1.88 -15.90 -6.19
C LYS A 16 0.48 -16.40 -6.53
N THR A 17 -0.34 -16.67 -5.52
CA THR A 17 -1.72 -17.12 -5.73
C THR A 17 -2.60 -16.00 -6.26
N VAL A 18 -2.49 -14.80 -5.69
CA VAL A 18 -3.28 -13.63 -6.10
C VAL A 18 -2.88 -13.16 -7.49
N GLU A 19 -1.60 -13.17 -7.83
CA GLU A 19 -1.09 -12.83 -9.17
C GLU A 19 -1.83 -13.63 -10.25
N LYS A 20 -1.97 -14.95 -10.09
CA LYS A 20 -2.71 -15.83 -11.02
C LYS A 20 -4.18 -15.48 -11.19
N ILE A 21 -4.79 -14.79 -10.22
CA ILE A 21 -6.20 -14.38 -10.24
C ILE A 21 -6.38 -13.00 -10.87
N VAL A 22 -5.39 -12.12 -10.70
CA VAL A 22 -5.49 -10.70 -11.10
C VAL A 22 -4.65 -10.33 -12.31
N ALA A 23 -3.87 -11.27 -12.85
CA ALA A 23 -3.16 -11.15 -14.11
C ALA A 23 -3.69 -12.14 -15.15
N THR A 24 -3.60 -11.74 -16.43
CA THR A 24 -3.85 -12.61 -17.59
C THR A 24 -3.02 -12.07 -18.75
N GLU A 25 -2.87 -12.86 -19.81
CA GLU A 25 -2.32 -12.37 -21.08
C GLU A 25 -3.45 -11.90 -22.00
N ILE A 26 -3.26 -10.79 -22.70
CA ILE A 26 -4.14 -10.30 -23.77
C ILE A 26 -3.26 -9.80 -24.90
N ASP A 27 -3.31 -10.47 -26.06
CA ASP A 27 -2.51 -10.19 -27.25
C ASP A 27 -0.99 -10.07 -26.94
N GLY A 28 -0.45 -11.01 -26.15
CA GLY A 28 0.97 -11.04 -25.77
C GLY A 28 1.39 -10.02 -24.69
N GLU A 29 0.47 -9.18 -24.19
CA GLU A 29 0.74 -8.27 -23.08
C GLU A 29 0.16 -8.81 -21.77
N VAL A 30 0.92 -8.65 -20.67
CA VAL A 30 0.43 -8.99 -19.32
C VAL A 30 -0.60 -7.93 -18.88
N ALA A 31 -1.88 -8.28 -18.97
CA ALA A 31 -2.98 -7.47 -18.49
C ALA A 31 -3.24 -7.71 -17.00
N ARG A 32 -3.72 -6.67 -16.31
CA ARG A 32 -4.03 -6.73 -14.88
C ARG A 32 -5.45 -6.25 -14.59
N LYS A 33 -6.07 -6.80 -13.55
CA LYS A 33 -7.41 -6.41 -13.10
C LYS A 33 -7.42 -5.08 -12.33
N TYR A 34 -8.28 -4.16 -12.78
CA TYR A 34 -8.58 -2.87 -12.13
C TYR A 34 -10.08 -2.74 -11.88
N PHE A 35 -10.46 -2.14 -10.75
CA PHE A 35 -11.86 -1.90 -10.40
C PHE A 35 -12.31 -0.45 -10.56
N GLY A 36 -11.41 0.45 -11.01
CA GLY A 36 -11.80 1.81 -11.35
C GLY A 36 -10.62 2.72 -11.67
N PHE A 37 -10.96 3.87 -12.23
CA PHE A 37 -10.05 4.98 -12.49
C PHE A 37 -10.72 6.28 -12.09
N ALA A 38 -10.04 7.14 -11.34
CA ALA A 38 -10.63 8.38 -10.86
C ALA A 38 -9.62 9.50 -10.70
N SER A 39 -10.12 10.74 -10.76
CA SER A 39 -9.42 11.88 -10.20
C SER A 39 -9.67 11.93 -8.70
N THR A 40 -8.61 12.09 -7.90
CA THR A 40 -8.71 12.17 -6.44
C THR A 40 -7.98 13.38 -5.89
N LYS A 41 -8.24 13.72 -4.62
CA LYS A 41 -7.60 14.85 -3.92
C LYS A 41 -6.26 14.48 -3.25
N PHE A 42 -5.81 13.24 -3.36
CA PHE A 42 -4.54 12.80 -2.76
C PHE A 42 -3.37 13.52 -3.42
N TYR A 43 -2.38 13.94 -2.61
CA TYR A 43 -1.17 14.66 -3.05
C TYR A 43 -1.47 16.03 -3.71
N GLY A 44 -2.55 16.70 -3.28
CA GLY A 44 -3.02 17.93 -3.92
C GLY A 44 -3.76 17.68 -5.25
N GLY A 45 -3.91 16.43 -5.67
CA GLY A 45 -4.56 16.05 -6.91
C GLY A 45 -3.82 14.91 -7.60
N SER A 46 -4.51 13.80 -7.89
CA SER A 46 -3.91 12.69 -8.63
C SER A 46 -4.89 11.96 -9.55
N ALA A 47 -4.36 11.43 -10.66
CA ALA A 47 -5.00 10.38 -11.43
C ALA A 47 -4.72 9.04 -10.77
N THR A 48 -5.78 8.33 -10.38
CA THR A 48 -5.68 7.09 -9.59
C THR A 48 -6.25 5.92 -10.38
N GLY A 49 -5.46 4.86 -10.53
CA GLY A 49 -5.91 3.55 -10.96
C GLY A 49 -6.08 2.64 -9.75
N TYR A 50 -7.23 2.00 -9.63
CA TYR A 50 -7.53 1.10 -8.52
C TYR A 50 -7.30 -0.36 -8.93
N VAL A 51 -6.14 -0.91 -8.54
CA VAL A 51 -5.81 -2.31 -8.80
C VAL A 51 -6.55 -3.24 -7.84
N THR A 52 -6.86 -4.44 -8.33
CA THR A 52 -7.41 -5.52 -7.53
C THR A 52 -6.31 -6.49 -7.10
N GLY A 53 -6.46 -7.08 -5.92
CA GLY A 53 -5.58 -8.11 -5.37
C GLY A 53 -4.50 -7.52 -4.46
N CYS A 54 -4.33 -8.13 -3.28
CA CYS A 54 -3.28 -7.79 -2.33
C CYS A 54 -2.85 -9.05 -1.60
N ASN A 55 -1.57 -9.14 -1.25
CA ASN A 55 -1.01 -10.25 -0.50
C ASN A 55 -1.09 -10.07 1.03
N LEU A 56 -1.74 -9.00 1.50
CA LEU A 56 -2.02 -8.75 2.90
C LEU A 56 -3.52 -8.64 3.18
N SER A 57 -3.91 -9.06 4.39
CA SER A 57 -5.29 -9.05 4.89
C SER A 57 -5.53 -8.02 6.01
N CYS A 58 -4.95 -6.82 5.86
CA CYS A 58 -4.99 -5.75 6.87
C CYS A 58 -6.41 -5.50 7.37
N ALA A 59 -6.60 -5.52 8.70
CA ALA A 59 -7.89 -5.35 9.35
C ALA A 59 -8.61 -4.04 8.97
N TYR A 60 -7.84 -2.99 8.69
CA TYR A 60 -8.33 -1.66 8.31
C TYR A 60 -8.36 -1.39 6.80
N CYS A 61 -8.07 -2.38 5.95
CA CYS A 61 -8.01 -2.15 4.50
C CYS A 61 -9.36 -1.62 3.97
N TRP A 62 -9.35 -0.41 3.41
CA TRP A 62 -10.55 0.22 2.83
C TRP A 62 -11.03 -0.50 1.56
N SER A 63 -10.10 -1.08 0.81
CA SER A 63 -10.36 -1.83 -0.43
C SER A 63 -10.60 -3.34 -0.17
N TRP A 64 -10.85 -3.73 1.09
CA TRP A 64 -10.98 -5.14 1.46
C TRP A 64 -12.01 -5.91 0.63
N LYS A 65 -13.15 -5.30 0.29
CA LYS A 65 -14.19 -5.96 -0.51
C LYS A 65 -13.65 -6.30 -1.90
N ALA A 66 -13.02 -5.34 -2.57
CA ALA A 66 -12.46 -5.53 -3.89
C ALA A 66 -11.38 -6.62 -3.90
N ASN A 67 -10.51 -6.64 -2.87
CA ASN A 67 -9.44 -7.64 -2.75
C ASN A 67 -9.93 -9.02 -2.31
N LYS A 68 -11.04 -9.12 -1.57
CA LYS A 68 -11.62 -10.40 -1.17
C LYS A 68 -12.38 -11.09 -2.30
N THR A 69 -13.07 -10.31 -3.14
CA THR A 69 -13.93 -10.87 -4.21
C THR A 69 -13.36 -10.67 -5.62
N PHE A 70 -12.13 -10.15 -5.72
CA PHE A 70 -11.40 -9.96 -6.97
C PHE A 70 -12.21 -9.26 -8.09
N ILE A 71 -12.91 -8.17 -7.73
CA ILE A 71 -13.77 -7.42 -8.68
C ILE A 71 -12.94 -6.63 -9.70
N GLY A 72 -13.60 -6.18 -10.77
CA GLY A 72 -12.99 -5.34 -11.80
C GLY A 72 -12.73 -6.09 -13.10
N SER A 73 -12.11 -5.40 -14.05
CA SER A 73 -11.87 -5.88 -15.41
C SER A 73 -10.38 -5.89 -15.71
N PHE A 74 -9.94 -6.78 -16.60
CA PHE A 74 -8.56 -6.81 -17.08
C PHE A 74 -8.30 -5.66 -18.05
N TYR A 75 -7.18 -4.96 -17.86
CA TYR A 75 -6.72 -3.90 -18.73
C TYR A 75 -5.28 -4.17 -19.14
N LYS A 76 -4.98 -3.94 -20.41
CA LYS A 76 -3.61 -3.88 -20.92
C LYS A 76 -2.86 -2.68 -20.34
N PRO A 77 -1.53 -2.76 -20.17
CA PRO A 77 -0.72 -1.66 -19.65
C PRO A 77 -0.92 -0.34 -20.40
N SER A 78 -0.97 -0.39 -21.74
CA SER A 78 -1.20 0.77 -22.61
C SER A 78 -2.52 1.50 -22.32
N VAL A 79 -3.61 0.74 -22.14
CA VAL A 79 -4.94 1.29 -21.81
C VAL A 79 -4.95 1.92 -20.42
N VAL A 80 -4.28 1.29 -19.45
CA VAL A 80 -4.14 1.84 -18.09
C VAL A 80 -3.40 3.17 -18.14
N ALA A 81 -2.24 3.21 -18.78
CA ALA A 81 -1.42 4.41 -18.90
C ALA A 81 -2.19 5.53 -19.62
N GLN A 82 -2.88 5.23 -20.73
CA GLN A 82 -3.68 6.21 -21.46
C GLN A 82 -4.76 6.83 -20.57
N LYS A 83 -5.53 6.01 -19.83
CA LYS A 83 -6.57 6.50 -18.91
C LYS A 83 -5.99 7.39 -17.81
N LEU A 84 -4.88 6.97 -17.20
CA LEU A 84 -4.22 7.74 -16.13
C LEU A 84 -3.70 9.08 -16.64
N THR A 85 -3.02 9.08 -17.78
CA THR A 85 -2.49 10.29 -18.41
C THR A 85 -3.62 11.24 -18.83
N GLN A 86 -4.71 10.74 -19.41
CA GLN A 86 -5.88 11.57 -19.76
C GLN A 86 -6.53 12.24 -18.54
N ILE A 87 -6.69 11.50 -17.44
CA ILE A 87 -7.21 12.05 -16.18
C ILE A 87 -6.24 13.12 -15.64
N ALA A 88 -4.93 12.84 -15.66
CA ALA A 88 -3.93 13.77 -15.16
C ALA A 88 -3.91 15.07 -15.97
N LEU A 89 -3.91 14.99 -17.30
CA LEU A 89 -3.91 16.15 -18.19
C LEU A 89 -5.20 16.97 -18.06
N SER A 90 -6.36 16.32 -18.14
CA SER A 90 -7.67 17.01 -18.09
C SER A 90 -7.93 17.74 -16.77
N LYS A 91 -7.40 17.21 -15.66
CA LYS A 91 -7.54 17.82 -14.33
C LYS A 91 -6.29 18.58 -13.88
N LYS A 92 -5.29 18.70 -14.76
CA LYS A 92 -4.01 19.37 -14.51
C LYS A 92 -3.25 18.80 -13.30
N HIS A 93 -3.41 17.51 -13.01
CA HIS A 93 -2.65 16.82 -11.95
C HIS A 93 -1.20 16.58 -12.37
N VAL A 94 -0.30 16.65 -11.40
CA VAL A 94 1.10 16.22 -11.53
C VAL A 94 1.24 14.75 -11.16
N TYR A 95 0.42 14.25 -10.24
CA TYR A 95 0.58 12.90 -9.70
C TYR A 95 -0.30 11.88 -10.41
N ILE A 96 0.31 10.75 -10.75
CA ILE A 96 -0.35 9.49 -11.10
C ILE A 96 -0.07 8.50 -9.97
N ARG A 97 -1.02 7.63 -9.65
CA ARG A 97 -0.82 6.57 -8.65
C ARG A 97 -1.61 5.32 -8.97
N LEU A 98 -1.13 4.21 -8.43
CA LEU A 98 -1.93 2.99 -8.28
C LEU A 98 -2.29 2.79 -6.81
N SER A 99 -3.52 2.37 -6.55
CA SER A 99 -4.03 2.12 -5.19
C SER A 99 -5.04 0.98 -5.16
N GLY A 100 -5.65 0.71 -4.01
CA GLY A 100 -6.70 -0.31 -3.85
C GLY A 100 -6.20 -1.74 -3.63
N GLY A 101 -5.03 -2.10 -4.15
CA GLY A 101 -4.40 -3.41 -3.95
C GLY A 101 -2.88 -3.28 -3.86
N GLU A 102 -2.15 -4.35 -4.17
CA GLU A 102 -0.70 -4.35 -4.22
C GLU A 102 -0.22 -4.36 -5.69
N PRO A 103 0.24 -3.23 -6.25
CA PRO A 103 0.66 -3.13 -7.64
C PRO A 103 1.84 -4.05 -7.98
N THR A 104 2.73 -4.33 -7.03
CA THR A 104 3.94 -5.13 -7.27
C THR A 104 3.68 -6.61 -7.49
N LEU A 105 2.45 -7.11 -7.24
CA LEU A 105 2.08 -8.51 -7.52
C LEU A 105 2.13 -8.89 -9.00
N VAL A 106 2.09 -7.91 -9.91
CA VAL A 106 2.16 -8.16 -11.36
C VAL A 106 3.20 -7.19 -11.92
N ILE A 107 4.46 -7.40 -11.54
CA ILE A 107 5.54 -6.41 -11.77
C ILE A 107 5.73 -6.09 -13.25
N ASN A 108 5.63 -7.08 -14.15
CA ASN A 108 5.77 -6.85 -15.58
C ASN A 108 4.66 -5.94 -16.14
N HIS A 109 3.44 -6.03 -15.61
CA HIS A 109 2.37 -5.10 -15.97
C HIS A 109 2.68 -3.68 -15.47
N LEU A 110 3.12 -3.54 -14.21
CA LEU A 110 3.48 -2.25 -13.63
C LEU A 110 4.58 -1.54 -14.44
N LEU A 111 5.65 -2.25 -14.81
CA LEU A 111 6.75 -1.67 -15.59
C LEU A 111 6.29 -1.19 -16.96
N GLN A 112 5.50 -1.98 -17.68
CA GLN A 112 4.91 -1.55 -18.95
C GLN A 112 3.99 -0.33 -18.79
N VAL A 113 3.22 -0.24 -17.69
CA VAL A 113 2.44 0.99 -17.39
C VAL A 113 3.37 2.18 -17.23
N LEU A 114 4.51 2.04 -16.54
CA LEU A 114 5.49 3.12 -16.39
C LEU A 114 6.11 3.53 -17.73
N ASP A 115 6.43 2.57 -18.61
CA ASP A 115 6.93 2.84 -19.96
C ASP A 115 5.93 3.67 -20.76
N TYR A 116 4.66 3.27 -20.78
CA TYR A 116 3.61 4.00 -21.49
C TYR A 116 3.31 5.37 -20.84
N VAL A 117 3.32 5.47 -19.50
CA VAL A 117 3.16 6.77 -18.83
C VAL A 117 4.31 7.72 -19.19
N LYS A 118 5.55 7.23 -19.24
CA LYS A 118 6.72 8.01 -19.68
C LYS A 118 6.59 8.44 -21.15
N ALA A 119 6.06 7.57 -22.01
CA ALA A 119 5.82 7.88 -23.42
C ALA A 119 4.69 8.91 -23.63
N PHE A 120 3.56 8.75 -22.94
CA PHE A 120 2.38 9.62 -23.09
C PHE A 120 2.50 10.94 -22.32
N GLY A 121 3.22 10.93 -21.19
CA GLY A 121 3.40 12.08 -20.30
C GLY A 121 4.38 13.13 -20.81
N ARG A 122 4.95 13.00 -22.02
CA ARG A 122 5.98 13.93 -22.53
C ARG A 122 5.55 15.40 -22.58
N SER A 123 4.25 15.69 -22.60
CA SER A 123 3.75 17.07 -22.62
C SER A 123 3.81 17.78 -21.27
N ARG A 124 4.05 17.07 -20.15
CA ARG A 124 4.15 17.66 -18.81
C ARG A 124 4.86 16.72 -17.84
N GLU A 125 5.70 17.27 -16.96
CA GLU A 125 6.27 16.50 -15.85
C GLU A 125 5.15 15.88 -14.99
N MET A 126 5.09 14.55 -14.98
CA MET A 126 4.19 13.75 -14.14
C MET A 126 5.02 12.88 -13.22
N LEU A 127 4.61 12.78 -11.96
CA LEU A 127 5.24 11.93 -10.95
C LEU A 127 4.34 10.72 -10.69
N PHE A 128 4.94 9.54 -10.58
CA PHE A 128 4.23 8.30 -10.33
C PHE A 128 4.43 7.84 -8.90
N ILE A 129 3.38 7.90 -8.09
CA ILE A 129 3.39 7.39 -6.72
C ILE A 129 3.06 5.90 -6.74
N LEU A 130 4.08 5.07 -6.50
CA LEU A 130 3.92 3.63 -6.29
C LEU A 130 3.60 3.37 -4.83
N GLU A 131 2.31 3.21 -4.51
CA GLU A 131 1.90 2.73 -3.19
C GLU A 131 2.06 1.23 -3.10
N THR A 132 2.81 0.77 -2.10
CA THR A 132 3.11 -0.66 -1.93
C THR A 132 3.25 -1.00 -0.45
N ASN A 133 2.98 -2.23 -0.07
CA ASN A 133 3.38 -2.78 1.23
C ASN A 133 4.86 -3.19 1.27
N GLY A 134 5.55 -3.20 0.13
CA GLY A 134 7.00 -3.46 0.03
C GLY A 134 7.39 -4.94 0.05
N ILE A 135 6.54 -5.88 0.44
CA ILE A 135 6.94 -7.28 0.64
C ILE A 135 7.60 -7.90 -0.59
N MET A 136 7.03 -7.68 -1.78
CA MET A 136 7.62 -8.23 -3.02
C MET A 136 8.96 -7.57 -3.37
N ILE A 137 9.12 -6.27 -3.09
CA ILE A 137 10.38 -5.54 -3.32
C ILE A 137 11.46 -5.98 -2.33
N GLY A 138 11.08 -6.26 -1.08
CA GLY A 138 11.98 -6.82 -0.08
C GLY A 138 12.40 -8.25 -0.42
N TYR A 139 11.47 -9.05 -0.95
CA TYR A 139 11.69 -10.44 -1.34
C TYR A 139 12.58 -10.57 -2.59
N ASP A 140 12.30 -9.76 -3.63
CA ASP A 140 13.08 -9.73 -4.87
C ASP A 140 13.68 -8.34 -5.11
N LYS A 141 14.98 -8.22 -4.82
CA LYS A 141 15.75 -6.98 -5.01
C LYS A 141 15.80 -6.51 -6.47
N LEU A 142 15.56 -7.40 -7.45
CA LEU A 142 15.53 -7.00 -8.86
C LEU A 142 14.36 -6.06 -9.16
N ILE A 143 13.30 -6.09 -8.36
CA ILE A 143 12.19 -5.14 -8.50
C ILE A 143 12.68 -3.71 -8.23
N ALA A 144 13.46 -3.49 -7.18
CA ALA A 144 14.02 -2.18 -6.88
C ALA A 144 14.97 -1.68 -7.99
N LYS A 145 15.82 -2.57 -8.52
CA LYS A 145 16.70 -2.26 -9.66
C LYS A 145 15.93 -1.87 -10.93
N LYS A 146 14.82 -2.55 -11.23
CA LYS A 146 13.97 -2.18 -12.38
C LYS A 146 13.29 -0.82 -12.14
N LEU A 147 12.82 -0.57 -10.91
CA LEU A 147 12.19 0.71 -10.56
C LEU A 147 13.16 1.90 -10.64
N SER A 148 14.47 1.70 -10.43
CA SER A 148 15.46 2.80 -10.54
C SER A 148 15.65 3.34 -11.95
N GLU A 149 15.19 2.63 -12.99
CA GLU A 149 15.20 3.12 -14.38
C GLU A 149 14.16 4.23 -14.63
N TYR A 150 13.26 4.47 -13.66
CA TYR A 150 12.16 5.42 -13.75
C TYR A 150 12.32 6.56 -12.74
N SER A 151 13.07 7.60 -13.12
CA SER A 151 13.36 8.77 -12.27
C SER A 151 12.12 9.55 -11.78
N PHE A 152 10.97 9.37 -12.43
CA PHE A 152 9.70 10.00 -12.04
C PHE A 152 8.88 9.16 -11.04
N VAL A 153 9.36 7.98 -10.65
CA VAL A 153 8.71 7.13 -9.65
C VAL A 153 9.12 7.55 -8.24
N ILE A 154 8.12 7.66 -7.37
CA ILE A 154 8.27 7.79 -5.93
C ILE A 154 7.65 6.54 -5.30
N ALA A 155 8.47 5.71 -4.67
CA ALA A 155 8.01 4.54 -3.93
C ALA A 155 7.50 4.97 -2.56
N ARG A 156 6.21 4.75 -2.29
CA ARG A 156 5.58 5.03 -1.01
C ARG A 156 5.29 3.70 -0.30
N VAL A 157 6.24 3.27 0.52
CA VAL A 157 6.22 1.96 1.21
C VAL A 157 5.44 2.09 2.50
N SER A 158 4.26 1.47 2.56
CA SER A 158 3.39 1.53 3.73
C SER A 158 3.64 0.34 4.66
N VAL A 159 4.44 0.60 5.70
CA VAL A 159 4.80 -0.35 6.74
C VAL A 159 3.61 -0.58 7.67
N LYS A 160 3.20 -1.84 7.80
CA LYS A 160 2.03 -2.24 8.59
C LYS A 160 2.44 -2.54 10.04
N GLY A 161 2.33 -1.55 10.91
CA GLY A 161 2.79 -1.63 12.30
C GLY A 161 4.25 -1.21 12.45
N CYS A 162 4.75 -1.17 13.68
CA CYS A 162 6.12 -0.78 14.01
C CYS A 162 6.97 -1.93 14.57
N SER A 163 6.36 -3.07 14.84
CA SER A 163 7.03 -4.32 15.17
C SER A 163 6.44 -5.52 14.42
N GLU A 164 7.12 -6.66 14.52
CA GLU A 164 6.64 -7.94 13.98
C GLU A 164 5.30 -8.36 14.62
N GLU A 165 5.13 -8.14 15.92
CA GLU A 165 3.87 -8.37 16.64
C GLU A 165 2.75 -7.51 16.09
N GLU A 166 2.98 -6.21 15.93
CA GLU A 166 1.99 -5.28 15.41
C GLU A 166 1.62 -5.60 13.96
N PHE A 167 2.62 -5.98 13.15
CA PHE A 167 2.41 -6.48 11.81
C PHE A 167 1.49 -7.71 11.78
N TYR A 168 1.77 -8.72 12.61
CA TYR A 168 0.92 -9.90 12.74
C TYR A 168 -0.50 -9.53 13.19
N MET A 169 -0.64 -8.69 14.23
CA MET A 169 -1.95 -8.27 14.74
C MET A 169 -2.78 -7.55 13.67
N ILE A 170 -2.16 -6.70 12.85
CA ILE A 170 -2.83 -5.95 11.78
C ILE A 170 -3.22 -6.85 10.61
N THR A 171 -2.30 -7.69 10.16
CA THR A 171 -2.37 -8.35 8.85
C THR A 171 -2.76 -9.82 8.91
N GLY A 172 -2.47 -10.49 10.04
CA GLY A 172 -2.49 -11.94 10.21
C GLY A 172 -1.36 -12.69 9.48
N ALA A 173 -0.44 -11.97 8.82
CA ALA A 173 0.70 -12.57 8.15
C ALA A 173 1.78 -12.95 9.18
N GLU A 174 2.60 -13.93 8.86
CA GLU A 174 3.69 -14.37 9.72
C GLU A 174 4.64 -13.21 10.06
N LYS A 175 5.01 -13.12 11.34
CA LYS A 175 5.79 -12.04 11.97
C LYS A 175 7.06 -11.66 11.19
N SER A 176 7.81 -12.68 10.76
CA SER A 176 9.09 -12.55 10.04
C SER A 176 9.00 -11.69 8.77
N PHE A 177 7.83 -11.66 8.12
CA PHE A 177 7.61 -10.89 6.88
C PHE A 177 7.52 -9.37 7.12
N PHE A 178 7.42 -8.92 8.37
CA PHE A 178 7.61 -7.50 8.69
C PHE A 178 8.97 -7.00 8.19
N ASN A 179 10.02 -7.81 8.34
CA ASN A 179 11.38 -7.43 7.96
C ASN A 179 11.54 -7.25 6.44
N LEU A 180 10.71 -7.90 5.61
CA LEU A 180 10.71 -7.63 4.17
C LEU A 180 10.22 -6.23 3.82
N GLN A 181 9.38 -5.61 4.65
CA GLN A 181 8.99 -4.20 4.43
C GLN A 181 10.19 -3.27 4.65
N LEU A 182 11.04 -3.55 5.64
CA LEU A 182 12.28 -2.79 5.88
C LEU A 182 13.34 -3.09 4.81
N GLN A 183 13.47 -4.36 4.41
CA GLN A 183 14.33 -4.77 3.31
C GLN A 183 13.92 -4.10 2.00
N ALA A 184 12.63 -3.88 1.77
CA ALA A 184 12.13 -3.14 0.61
C ALA A 184 12.65 -1.70 0.60
N VAL A 185 12.57 -1.00 1.74
CA VAL A 185 13.11 0.36 1.90
C VAL A 185 14.60 0.36 1.59
N LYS A 186 15.36 -0.58 2.18
CA LYS A 186 16.79 -0.72 1.91
C LYS A 186 17.08 -0.96 0.42
N ASN A 187 16.40 -1.91 -0.20
CA ASN A 187 16.59 -2.23 -1.62
C ASN A 187 16.31 -1.02 -2.51
N LEU A 188 15.25 -0.24 -2.21
CA LEU A 188 14.91 0.96 -2.97
C LEU A 188 15.96 2.07 -2.81
N VAL A 189 16.37 2.34 -1.58
CA VAL A 189 17.40 3.34 -1.25
C VAL A 189 18.75 2.98 -1.88
N ASP A 190 19.19 1.72 -1.73
CA ASP A 190 20.45 1.23 -2.32
C ASP A 190 20.49 1.38 -3.86
N ASN A 191 19.32 1.40 -4.52
CA ASN A 191 19.19 1.59 -5.97
C ASN A 191 18.83 3.04 -6.36
N GLY A 192 18.84 3.99 -5.42
CA GLY A 192 18.57 5.40 -5.68
C GLY A 192 17.11 5.72 -6.03
N VAL A 193 16.15 4.84 -5.69
CA VAL A 193 14.72 5.12 -5.89
C VAL A 193 14.23 6.05 -4.79
N LYS A 194 13.61 7.18 -5.18
CA LYS A 194 13.01 8.11 -4.21
C LYS A 194 11.94 7.39 -3.38
N THR A 195 12.18 7.31 -2.08
CA THR A 195 11.40 6.47 -1.16
C THR A 195 10.81 7.28 -0.02
N ILE A 196 9.52 7.08 0.23
CA ILE A 196 8.78 7.61 1.37
C ILE A 196 8.27 6.40 2.17
N VAL A 197 8.52 6.41 3.47
CA VAL A 197 8.02 5.37 4.37
C VAL A 197 6.76 5.86 5.04
N VAL A 198 5.70 5.06 5.00
CA VAL A 198 4.41 5.41 5.61
C VAL A 198 4.13 4.47 6.75
N VAL A 199 3.93 5.02 7.94
CA VAL A 199 3.73 4.24 9.17
C VAL A 199 2.29 4.36 9.62
N MET A 200 1.61 3.21 9.75
CA MET A 200 0.27 3.17 10.35
C MET A 200 0.36 3.30 11.87
N LEU A 201 0.45 4.54 12.36
CA LEU A 201 0.78 4.86 13.74
C LEU A 201 -0.31 4.42 14.73
N SER A 202 -1.56 4.30 14.28
CA SER A 202 -2.73 3.91 15.09
C SER A 202 -2.55 2.63 15.93
N PHE A 203 -1.60 1.76 15.57
CA PHE A 203 -1.34 0.50 16.27
C PHE A 203 0.07 0.40 16.85
N CYS A 204 0.89 1.45 16.71
CA CYS A 204 2.24 1.48 17.24
C CYS A 204 2.26 2.12 18.63
N ASN A 205 3.00 1.54 19.55
CA ASN A 205 3.32 2.19 20.82
C ASN A 205 4.59 3.05 20.67
N LYS A 206 4.91 3.84 21.71
CA LYS A 206 6.06 4.78 21.67
C LYS A 206 7.39 4.05 21.47
N GLU A 207 7.57 2.90 22.12
CA GLU A 207 8.80 2.11 22.07
C GLU A 207 8.97 1.46 20.69
N SER A 208 7.95 0.76 20.19
CA SER A 208 7.98 0.12 18.86
C SER A 208 8.16 1.15 17.75
N PHE A 209 7.54 2.33 17.87
CA PHE A 209 7.76 3.41 16.93
C PHE A 209 9.21 3.93 16.98
N SER A 210 9.77 4.16 18.17
CA SER A 210 11.18 4.58 18.31
C SER A 210 12.15 3.57 17.67
N GLN A 211 11.95 2.28 17.95
CA GLN A 211 12.76 1.21 17.35
C GLN A 211 12.61 1.15 15.83
N LEU A 212 11.42 1.40 15.29
CA LEU A 212 11.23 1.50 13.83
C LEU A 212 12.04 2.68 13.25
N ILE A 213 12.01 3.85 13.89
CA ILE A 213 12.79 5.02 13.45
C ILE A 213 14.28 4.69 13.44
N GLU A 214 14.80 4.06 14.49
CA GLU A 214 16.20 3.64 14.56
C GLU A 214 16.57 2.69 13.41
N LYS A 215 15.74 1.67 13.15
CA LYS A 215 15.94 0.71 12.04
C LYS A 215 15.93 1.41 10.68
N LEU A 216 15.02 2.35 10.45
CA LEU A 216 14.95 3.11 9.20
C LEU A 216 16.13 4.07 9.03
N THR A 217 16.55 4.75 10.10
CA THR A 217 17.69 5.67 10.10
C THR A 217 19.02 4.92 9.88
N ALA A 218 19.12 3.68 10.34
CA ALA A 218 20.26 2.80 10.06
C ALA A 218 20.35 2.36 8.60
N ILE A 219 19.23 2.37 7.85
CA ILE A 219 19.24 2.14 6.39
C ILE A 219 19.78 3.38 5.67
N ASP A 220 19.21 4.55 5.99
CA ASP A 220 19.64 5.84 5.47
C ASP A 220 19.18 6.94 6.43
N THR A 221 20.10 7.84 6.79
CA THR A 221 19.85 8.90 7.78
C THR A 221 18.75 9.87 7.33
N ALA A 222 18.55 10.05 6.02
CA ALA A 222 17.48 10.86 5.45
C ALA A 222 16.08 10.24 5.64
N MET A 223 15.98 8.94 5.98
CA MET A 223 14.68 8.31 6.22
C MET A 223 13.91 8.97 7.36
N ALA A 224 14.58 9.50 8.38
CA ALA A 224 13.92 10.22 9.47
C ALA A 224 13.05 11.40 8.97
N SER A 225 13.45 12.05 7.86
CA SER A 225 12.69 13.13 7.22
C SER A 225 11.70 12.66 6.15
N ASN A 226 11.77 11.40 5.73
CA ASN A 226 10.94 10.81 4.67
C ASN A 226 9.86 9.87 5.23
N ILE A 227 9.48 10.06 6.50
CA ILE A 227 8.42 9.30 7.16
C ILE A 227 7.12 10.11 7.17
N GLU A 228 6.07 9.49 6.65
CA GLU A 228 4.70 9.99 6.75
C GLU A 228 3.91 9.15 7.75
N LEU A 229 3.15 9.81 8.63
CA LEU A 229 2.31 9.16 9.62
C LEU A 229 0.88 9.02 9.10
N GLU A 230 0.36 7.80 9.11
CA GLU A 230 -1.02 7.50 8.78
C GLU A 230 -1.80 7.03 10.00
N TYR A 231 -3.08 7.43 10.02
CA TYR A 231 -4.04 7.06 11.03
C TYR A 231 -5.19 6.30 10.39
N VAL A 232 -5.68 5.27 11.07
CA VAL A 232 -6.84 4.53 10.64
C VAL A 232 -8.05 5.45 10.56
N LYS A 233 -8.75 5.40 9.42
CA LYS A 233 -10.05 6.04 9.25
C LYS A 233 -11.17 5.05 9.55
N LEU A 234 -12.03 5.36 10.51
CA LEU A 234 -13.11 4.50 10.99
C LEU A 234 -14.35 4.51 10.08
N TYR A 235 -14.17 4.18 8.80
CA TYR A 235 -15.32 3.88 7.94
C TYR A 235 -16.14 2.72 8.54
N PRO A 236 -17.48 2.67 8.34
CA PRO A 236 -18.33 1.68 9.01
C PRO A 236 -17.85 0.23 8.87
N ASN A 237 -17.39 -0.16 7.66
CA ASN A 237 -16.84 -1.49 7.41
C ASN A 237 -15.47 -1.73 8.07
N VAL A 238 -14.64 -0.70 8.19
CA VAL A 238 -13.35 -0.76 8.89
C VAL A 238 -13.58 -0.93 10.38
N LEU A 239 -14.43 -0.09 10.98
CA LEU A 239 -14.81 -0.19 12.40
C LEU A 239 -15.34 -1.59 12.74
N LYS A 240 -16.30 -2.11 11.95
CA LYS A 240 -16.85 -3.47 12.15
C LYS A 240 -15.77 -4.55 12.14
N ARG A 241 -14.80 -4.46 11.23
CA ARG A 241 -13.70 -5.44 11.10
C ARG A 241 -12.70 -5.34 12.25
N LEU A 242 -12.39 -4.12 12.70
CA LEU A 242 -11.52 -3.90 13.86
C LEU A 242 -12.15 -4.44 15.14
N CYS A 243 -13.42 -4.13 15.40
CA CYS A 243 -14.16 -4.66 16.56
C CYS A 243 -14.22 -6.20 16.52
N LYS A 244 -14.54 -6.80 15.36
CA LYS A 244 -14.58 -8.26 15.20
C LYS A 244 -13.24 -8.94 15.48
N LYS A 245 -12.13 -8.25 15.19
CA LYS A 245 -10.76 -8.76 15.43
C LYS A 245 -10.21 -8.39 16.81
N ASP A 246 -10.96 -7.67 17.64
CA ASP A 246 -10.48 -7.08 18.90
C ASP A 246 -9.18 -6.26 18.70
N LEU A 247 -9.02 -5.67 17.51
CA LEU A 247 -7.84 -4.88 17.15
C LEU A 247 -8.13 -3.40 17.43
N LYS A 248 -7.57 -2.91 18.53
CA LYS A 248 -7.89 -1.58 19.07
C LYS A 248 -6.84 -0.55 18.67
N PRO A 249 -7.16 0.40 17.78
CA PRO A 249 -6.27 1.52 17.56
C PRO A 249 -6.25 2.41 18.80
N TRP A 250 -5.08 2.88 19.23
CA TRP A 250 -5.01 3.84 20.34
C TRP A 250 -5.47 5.24 19.90
N ILE A 251 -5.35 5.51 18.60
CA ILE A 251 -5.83 6.72 17.93
C ILE A 251 -6.39 6.36 16.54
N ALA A 252 -7.51 6.95 16.17
CA ALA A 252 -8.10 6.83 14.84
C ALA A 252 -8.79 8.14 14.45
N ILE A 253 -9.26 8.22 13.21
CA ILE A 253 -9.98 9.38 12.67
C ILE A 253 -11.39 8.96 12.27
N ASP A 254 -12.40 9.69 12.74
CA ASP A 254 -13.75 9.61 12.18
C ASP A 254 -13.77 10.35 10.83
N PRO A 255 -13.97 9.67 9.70
CA PRO A 255 -13.89 10.31 8.39
C PRO A 255 -15.09 11.24 8.08
N ILE A 256 -16.21 11.11 8.81
CA ILE A 256 -17.42 11.93 8.64
C ILE A 256 -17.30 13.19 9.48
N LYS A 257 -17.01 13.04 10.77
CA LYS A 257 -16.87 14.18 11.70
C LYS A 257 -15.53 14.90 11.59
N LYS A 258 -14.52 14.23 11.03
CA LYS A 258 -13.11 14.69 10.98
C LYS A 258 -12.51 14.89 12.37
N GLU A 259 -12.93 14.06 13.32
CA GLU A 259 -12.50 14.10 14.72
C GLU A 259 -11.54 12.96 15.03
N VAL A 260 -10.70 13.17 16.05
CA VAL A 260 -9.82 12.14 16.59
C VAL A 260 -10.60 11.26 17.55
N VAL A 261 -10.60 9.95 17.29
CA VAL A 261 -11.21 8.93 18.15
C VAL A 261 -10.11 8.25 18.95
N LYS A 262 -10.14 8.40 20.28
CA LYS A 262 -9.22 7.74 21.21
C LYS A 262 -9.74 6.36 21.61
N LEU A 263 -8.88 5.56 22.25
CA LEU A 263 -9.17 4.17 22.66
C LEU A 263 -10.50 4.00 23.42
N ASP A 264 -10.79 4.85 24.41
CA ASP A 264 -12.02 4.74 25.21
C ASP A 264 -13.30 4.96 24.39
N GLU A 265 -13.24 5.91 23.47
CA GLU A 265 -14.34 6.18 22.54
C GLU A 265 -14.49 5.05 21.53
N PHE A 266 -13.38 4.54 20.98
CA PHE A 266 -13.40 3.36 20.12
C PHE A 266 -14.06 2.16 20.81
N ASN A 267 -13.74 1.90 22.08
CA ASN A 267 -14.35 0.83 22.86
C ASN A 267 -15.87 1.03 23.08
N LYS A 268 -16.35 2.28 23.18
CA LYS A 268 -17.79 2.58 23.19
C LYS A 268 -18.43 2.29 21.84
N LEU A 269 -17.77 2.67 20.73
CA LEU A 269 -18.26 2.42 19.37
C LEU A 269 -18.39 0.92 19.06
N CYS A 270 -17.49 0.07 19.55
CA CYS A 270 -17.60 -1.38 19.38
C CYS A 270 -18.76 -1.98 20.19
N ARG A 271 -19.03 -1.50 21.41
CA ARG A 271 -20.14 -1.99 22.26
C ARG A 271 -21.51 -1.66 21.67
N ASN A 272 -21.68 -0.46 21.11
CA ASN A 272 -22.94 -0.02 20.52
C ASN A 272 -23.29 -0.74 19.19
N ARG A 273 -22.42 -1.63 18.72
CA ARG A 273 -22.59 -2.41 17.48
C ARG A 273 -22.55 -3.93 17.71
N ALA A 274 -22.37 -4.35 18.97
CA ALA A 274 -22.37 -5.76 19.38
C ALA A 274 -23.80 -6.28 19.53
#